data_AF-A0A497H3D6-F1
#
_entry.id   AF-A0A497H3D6-F1
#
_cell.length_a   1.000
_cell.length_b   1.000
_cell.length_c   1.000
_cell.angle_alpha   90.00
_cell.angle_beta   90.00
_cell.angle_gamma   90.00
#
_symmetry.space_group_name_H-M   'P 1'
#
loop_
_entity.id
_entity.type
_entity.pdbx_description
1 polymer ?
#
loop_
_entity_poly.entity_id
_entity_poly.type
_entity_poly.pdbx_seq_one_letter_code
_entity_poly.pdbx_strand_id
1 'polypeptide(L)'
;MNGIEKRVERHKRKEKRMRWHIDHLLAHARLAAVFFRESIQKEEQEIAEAFLEAGFSFIPHFGSGDSRCVSHLFYSQDAEPFHTILKNLHMQQML
;
A
#
# COMPACT_ATOMS: atom_id res chain seq x y z
N MET A 1 -5.76 -19.13 6.45
CA MET A 1 -5.31 -17.72 6.43
C MET A 1 -4.41 -17.52 5.21
N ASN A 2 -4.95 -17.38 3.99
CA ASN A 2 -4.10 -17.29 2.78
C ASN A 2 -4.58 -16.21 1.79
N GLY A 3 -5.35 -15.23 2.26
CA GLY A 3 -5.85 -14.16 1.40
C GLY A 3 -4.74 -13.17 1.02
N ILE A 4 -4.00 -12.69 2.03
CA ILE A 4 -2.94 -11.68 1.84
C ILE A 4 -1.76 -12.26 1.06
N GLU A 5 -1.22 -13.40 1.48
CA GLU A 5 -0.08 -14.04 0.80
C GLU A 5 -0.38 -14.28 -0.70
N LYS A 6 -1.51 -14.90 -1.03
CA LYS A 6 -1.90 -15.15 -2.43
C LYS A 6 -2.06 -13.86 -3.24
N ARG A 7 -2.55 -12.78 -2.61
CA ARG A 7 -2.65 -11.46 -3.26
C ARG A 7 -1.28 -10.87 -3.52
N VAL A 8 -0.39 -10.94 -2.54
CA VAL A 8 0.98 -10.44 -2.69
C VAL A 8 1.74 -11.25 -3.74
N GLU A 9 1.66 -12.58 -3.73
CA GLU A 9 2.23 -13.44 -4.77
C GLU A 9 1.71 -13.08 -6.17
N ARG A 10 0.40 -12.80 -6.29
CA ARG A 10 -0.19 -12.34 -7.55
C ARG A 10 0.41 -11.01 -8.00
N HIS A 11 0.60 -10.05 -7.11
CA HIS A 11 1.24 -8.77 -7.44
C HIS A 11 2.74 -8.90 -7.71
N LYS A 12 3.43 -9.91 -7.18
CA LYS A 12 4.86 -10.17 -7.45
C LYS A 12 5.14 -10.80 -8.83
N ARG A 13 4.16 -11.46 -9.46
CA ARG A 13 4.36 -12.07 -10.80
C ARG A 13 4.77 -11.02 -11.83
N LYS A 14 5.72 -11.35 -12.72
CA LYS A 14 6.08 -10.47 -13.85
C LYS A 14 5.05 -10.58 -14.97
N GLU A 15 4.76 -11.82 -15.37
CA GLU A 15 3.77 -12.12 -16.38
C GLU A 15 2.39 -12.30 -15.75
N LYS A 16 1.53 -11.32 -15.92
CA LYS A 16 0.13 -11.34 -15.45
C LYS A 16 -0.69 -10.37 -16.27
N ARG A 17 -2.01 -10.61 -16.32
CA ARG A 17 -2.94 -9.59 -16.84
C ARG A 17 -3.00 -8.43 -15.85
N MET A 18 -2.72 -7.22 -16.33
CA MET A 18 -2.78 -6.01 -15.51
C MET A 18 -4.24 -5.69 -15.17
N ARG A 19 -4.57 -5.67 -13.88
CA ARG A 19 -5.95 -5.43 -13.41
C ARG A 19 -6.05 -4.36 -12.32
N TRP A 20 -5.00 -4.20 -11.52
CA TRP A 20 -4.98 -3.26 -10.39
C TRP A 20 -3.95 -2.17 -10.61
N HIS A 21 -4.19 -0.99 -10.06
CA HIS A 21 -3.26 0.14 -10.11
C HIS A 21 -1.84 -0.25 -9.67
N ILE A 22 -1.72 -1.05 -8.60
CA ILE A 22 -0.43 -1.55 -8.10
C ILE A 22 0.28 -2.49 -9.10
N ASP A 23 -0.45 -3.23 -9.94
CA ASP A 23 0.18 -4.06 -10.98
C ASP A 23 0.97 -3.16 -11.94
N HIS A 24 0.36 -2.05 -12.39
CA HIS A 24 0.99 -1.09 -13.30
C HIS A 24 2.19 -0.39 -12.67
N LEU A 25 2.10 -0.02 -11.40
CA LEU A 25 3.23 0.56 -10.68
C LEU A 25 4.41 -0.42 -10.58
N LEU A 26 4.14 -1.68 -10.22
CA LEU A 26 5.17 -2.71 -10.10
C LEU A 26 5.78 -3.17 -11.44
N ALA A 27 5.23 -2.76 -12.58
CA ALA A 27 5.88 -2.95 -13.88
C ALA A 27 7.08 -2.00 -14.07
N HIS A 28 7.12 -0.88 -13.33
CA HIS A 28 8.14 0.17 -13.44
C HIS A 28 8.91 0.40 -12.13
N ALA A 29 8.57 -0.31 -11.06
CA ALA A 29 9.16 -0.16 -9.74
C ALA A 29 9.60 -1.50 -9.15
N ARG A 30 10.58 -1.45 -8.24
CA ARG A 30 11.02 -2.61 -7.47
C ARG A 30 10.26 -2.66 -6.15
N LEU A 31 9.66 -3.80 -5.86
CA LEU A 31 9.09 -4.07 -4.53
C LEU A 31 10.23 -4.21 -3.51
N ALA A 32 10.27 -3.33 -2.52
CA ALA A 32 11.30 -3.35 -1.47
C ALA A 32 10.84 -4.10 -0.21
N ALA A 33 9.58 -3.90 0.18
CA ALA A 33 8.96 -4.54 1.33
C ALA A 33 7.44 -4.53 1.16
N VAL A 34 6.76 -5.43 1.88
CA VAL A 34 5.31 -5.46 2.00
C VAL A 34 4.96 -5.30 3.47
N PHE A 35 4.03 -4.42 3.79
CA PHE A 35 3.49 -4.29 5.14
C PHE A 35 2.01 -4.65 5.13
N PHE A 36 1.57 -5.37 6.16
CA PHE A 36 0.19 -5.84 6.26
C PHE A 36 -0.27 -5.91 7.71
N ARG A 37 -1.58 -5.87 7.90
CA ARG A 37 -2.26 -6.09 9.17
C ARG A 37 -3.55 -6.83 8.88
N GLU A 38 -3.87 -7.85 9.68
CA GLU A 38 -5.18 -8.48 9.64
C GLU A 38 -6.11 -7.71 10.57
N SER A 39 -7.28 -7.33 10.06
CA SER A 39 -8.32 -6.69 10.85
C SER A 39 -9.70 -7.19 10.41
N ILE A 40 -10.63 -7.17 11.36
CA ILE A 40 -12.04 -7.49 11.14
C ILE A 40 -12.76 -6.26 10.54
N GLN A 41 -12.22 -5.07 10.74
CA GLN A 41 -12.78 -3.81 10.26
C GLN A 41 -12.06 -3.34 8.99
N LYS A 42 -12.71 -2.46 8.22
CA LYS A 42 -12.10 -1.81 7.07
C LYS A 42 -11.23 -0.64 7.56
N GLU A 43 -9.92 -0.81 7.48
CA GLU A 43 -8.95 0.17 8.00
C GLU A 43 -8.22 0.94 6.88
N GLU A 44 -8.57 0.71 5.61
CA GLU A 44 -7.93 1.37 4.47
C GLU A 44 -7.99 2.90 4.56
N GLN A 45 -9.10 3.43 5.09
CA GLN A 45 -9.27 4.87 5.26
C GLN A 45 -8.38 5.43 6.38
N GLU A 46 -8.35 4.78 7.54
CA GLU A 46 -7.49 5.18 8.67
C GLU A 46 -6.00 5.16 8.28
N ILE A 47 -5.58 4.13 7.55
CA ILE A 47 -4.21 4.01 7.05
C ILE A 47 -3.88 5.18 6.10
N ALA A 48 -4.76 5.48 5.15
CA ALA A 48 -4.55 6.58 4.21
C ALA A 48 -4.53 7.95 4.92
N GLU A 49 -5.42 8.16 5.89
CA GLU A 49 -5.48 9.38 6.71
C GLU A 49 -4.18 9.58 7.50
N ALA A 50 -3.61 8.53 8.09
CA ALA A 50 -2.33 8.62 8.81
C ALA A 50 -1.18 9.13 7.92
N PHE A 51 -1.12 8.72 6.64
CA PHE A 51 -0.11 9.24 5.71
C PHE A 51 -0.39 10.69 5.29
N LEU A 52 -1.65 11.07 5.16
CA LEU A 52 -2.03 12.45 4.83
C LEU A 52 -1.71 13.41 5.98
N GLU A 53 -2.04 13.05 7.21
CA GLU A 53 -1.76 13.83 8.41
C GLU A 53 -0.25 13.99 8.64
N ALA A 54 0.53 12.96 8.28
CA ALA A 54 1.99 13.02 8.29
C ALA A 54 2.62 13.85 7.16
N GLY A 55 1.80 14.43 6.26
CA GLY A 55 2.25 15.36 5.23
C GLY A 55 2.92 14.70 4.01
N PHE A 56 2.64 13.42 3.75
CA PHE A 56 3.20 12.75 2.58
C PHE A 56 2.64 13.34 1.28
N SER A 57 3.51 13.44 0.28
CA SER A 57 3.06 13.71 -1.08
C SER A 57 2.34 12.49 -1.64
N PHE A 58 1.34 12.71 -2.51
CA PHE A 58 0.51 11.62 -3.04
C PHE A 58 0.09 11.86 -4.49
N ILE A 59 -0.39 10.81 -5.14
CA ILE A 59 -0.98 10.89 -6.49
C ILE A 59 -2.51 10.80 -6.37
N PRO A 60 -3.26 11.87 -6.66
CA PRO A 60 -4.71 11.86 -6.53
C PRO A 60 -5.38 10.70 -7.27
N HIS A 61 -6.40 10.12 -6.65
CA HIS A 61 -7.24 9.04 -7.19
C HIS A 61 -6.53 7.72 -7.50
N PHE A 62 -5.25 7.57 -7.17
CA PHE A 62 -4.55 6.31 -7.36
C PHE A 62 -5.06 5.26 -6.38
N GLY A 63 -5.57 4.14 -6.90
CA GLY A 63 -6.01 3.01 -6.08
C GLY A 63 -7.30 3.26 -5.28
N SER A 64 -7.85 4.48 -5.26
CA SER A 64 -8.97 4.86 -4.38
C SER A 64 -10.36 4.83 -5.03
N GLY A 65 -10.52 4.14 -6.17
CA GLY A 65 -11.75 4.17 -6.97
C GLY A 65 -13.02 3.66 -6.26
N ASP A 66 -12.90 2.82 -5.25
CA ASP A 66 -13.98 2.29 -4.42
C ASP A 66 -13.98 2.86 -2.98
N SER A 67 -13.16 3.87 -2.71
CA SER A 67 -12.99 4.48 -1.40
C SER A 67 -13.20 6.00 -1.44
N ARG A 68 -13.42 6.63 -0.27
CA ARG A 68 -13.46 8.10 -0.15
C ARG A 68 -12.06 8.72 -0.03
N CYS A 69 -11.00 7.92 -0.07
CA CYS A 69 -9.64 8.39 0.10
C CYS A 69 -9.19 9.21 -1.11
N VAL A 70 -8.46 10.28 -0.85
CA VAL A 70 -7.88 11.11 -1.93
C VAL A 70 -6.81 10.36 -2.72
N SER A 71 -6.14 9.38 -2.11
CA SER A 71 -5.13 8.52 -2.74
C SER A 71 -4.83 7.30 -1.87
N HIS A 72 -4.33 6.23 -2.51
CA HIS A 72 -3.65 5.09 -1.88
C HIS A 72 -2.18 4.96 -2.34
N LEU A 73 -1.62 5.99 -2.99
CA LEU A 73 -0.21 6.06 -3.36
C LEU A 73 0.44 7.32 -2.82
N PHE A 74 1.31 7.10 -1.84
CA PHE A 74 2.09 8.11 -1.14
C PHE A 74 3.58 7.96 -1.46
N TYR A 75 4.31 9.07 -1.49
CA TYR A 75 5.73 9.09 -1.78
C TYR A 75 6.47 10.14 -0.94
N SER A 76 7.74 9.83 -0.67
CA SER A 76 8.71 10.68 0.01
C SER A 76 10.09 10.42 -0.59
N GLN A 77 11.04 11.33 -0.38
CA GLN A 77 12.43 11.12 -0.80
C GLN A 77 13.11 10.02 0.03
N ASP A 78 12.72 9.90 1.30
CA ASP A 78 13.28 8.94 2.25
C ASP A 78 12.26 7.86 2.67
N ALA A 79 12.77 6.68 2.98
CA ALA A 79 11.96 5.55 3.45
C ALA A 79 11.63 5.62 4.95
N GLU A 80 12.46 6.29 5.76
CA GLU A 80 12.31 6.37 7.23
C GLU A 80 10.95 6.91 7.69
N PRO A 81 10.39 7.97 7.08
CA PRO A 81 9.04 8.42 7.41
C PRO A 81 7.98 7.32 7.26
N PHE A 82 8.08 6.47 6.22
CA PHE A 82 7.14 5.36 6.04
C PHE A 82 7.26 4.36 7.18
N HIS A 83 8.47 3.94 7.54
CA HIS A 83 8.70 3.00 8.63
C HIS A 83 8.14 3.50 9.96
N THR A 84 8.25 4.80 10.23
CA THR A 84 7.70 5.43 11.44
C THR A 84 6.17 5.27 11.50
N ILE A 85 5.46 5.63 10.44
CA ILE A 85 3.99 5.50 10.37
C ILE A 85 3.55 4.04 10.45
N LEU A 86 4.18 3.15 9.67
CA LEU A 86 3.83 1.73 9.63
C LEU A 86 4.05 1.03 10.99
N LYS A 87 5.10 1.42 11.73
CA LYS A 87 5.36 0.94 13.09
C LYS A 87 4.29 1.43 14.07
N ASN A 88 3.88 2.69 13.98
CA ASN A 88 2.81 3.25 14.83
C ASN A 88 1.45 2.59 14.55
N LEU A 89 1.23 2.15 13.31
CA LEU A 89 0.04 1.38 12.91
C LEU A 89 0.15 -0.13 13.25
N HIS A 90 1.22 -0.57 13.92
CA HIS A 90 1.45 -1.97 14.29
C HIS A 90 1.38 -2.95 13.11
N MET A 91 1.84 -2.52 11.93
CA MET A 91 1.87 -3.40 10.75
C MET A 91 3.00 -4.42 10.83
N GLN A 92 2.73 -5.61 10.31
CA GLN A 92 3.70 -6.67 10.14
C GLN A 92 4.39 -6.55 8.78
N GLN A 93 5.68 -6.90 8.72
CA GLN A 93 6.47 -6.83 7.50
C GLN A 93 6.63 -8.22 6.85
N MET A 94 6.52 -8.25 5.53
CA MET A 94 6.72 -9.40 4.64
C MET A 94 7.61 -8.99 3.44
N LEU A 95 8.24 -9.97 2.78
CA LEU A 95 9.22 -9.83 1.69
C LEU A 95 8.62 -9.99 0.28
#